data_AF-A0A2V6JGC1-F1
#
_entry.id   AF-A0A2V6JGC1-F1
#
_cell.length_a   1.000
_cell.length_b   1.000
_cell.length_c   1.000
_cell.angle_alpha   90.00
_cell.angle_beta   90.00
_cell.angle_gamma   90.00
#
_symmetry.space_group_name_H-M   'P 1'
#
loop_
_entity.id
_entity.type
_entity.pdbx_description
1 polymer ?
#
loop_
_entity_poly.entity_id
_entity_poly.type
_entity_poly.pdbx_seq_one_letter_code
_entity_poly.pdbx_strand_id
1 'polypeptide(L)'
;MLKLRTVVLLFAVASTARADWKVLSVESEPGRAGIEHRHVAVQETAAGRRADLDLAILSAKSCTLRVVDNTDGLRLASVMTHENCLCAVNGGYFDADFKPIGLRIVNGQTIAPLRRARLITGVLLASSRGIQIVRAR
;
A
#
# COMPACT_ATOMS: atom_id res chain seq x y z
N MET A 1 45.57 -48.93 1.41
CA MET A 1 45.90 -47.49 1.28
C MET A 1 45.30 -47.06 -0.05
N LEU A 2 44.31 -46.17 -0.22
CA LEU A 2 44.03 -44.87 0.37
C LEU A 2 42.52 -44.53 0.22
N LYS A 3 41.84 -44.38 1.36
CA LYS A 3 40.81 -43.38 1.76
C LYS A 3 39.65 -42.99 0.81
N LEU A 4 38.48 -43.51 1.16
CA LEU A 4 37.20 -42.81 1.44
C LEU A 4 37.18 -41.31 1.11
N ARG A 5 36.48 -40.87 0.05
CA ARG A 5 35.84 -39.54 -0.01
C ARG A 5 34.58 -39.57 -0.89
N THR A 6 33.46 -39.86 -0.24
CA THR A 6 32.12 -39.40 -0.62
C THR A 6 32.16 -37.92 -0.97
N VAL A 7 31.81 -37.55 -2.20
CA VAL A 7 31.52 -36.15 -2.57
C VAL A 7 30.03 -36.07 -2.94
N VAL A 8 29.23 -35.98 -1.89
CA VAL A 8 27.89 -35.39 -1.85
C VAL A 8 28.14 -33.91 -1.53
N LEU A 9 27.50 -32.87 -2.04
CA LEU A 9 26.49 -32.63 -3.07
C LEU A 9 26.30 -31.10 -3.05
N LEU A 10 25.95 -30.50 -4.18
CA LEU A 10 25.12 -29.28 -4.29
C LEU A 10 25.53 -28.05 -3.44
N PHE A 11 26.41 -27.20 -3.98
CA PHE A 11 26.32 -25.76 -3.71
C PHE A 11 25.19 -25.18 -4.56
N ALA A 12 23.95 -25.41 -4.14
CA ALA A 12 22.85 -24.56 -4.57
C ALA A 12 23.08 -23.19 -3.92
N VAL A 13 23.75 -22.29 -4.65
CA VAL A 13 23.70 -20.86 -4.34
C VAL A 13 22.25 -20.46 -4.51
N ALA A 14 21.50 -20.49 -3.41
CA ALA A 14 20.20 -19.83 -3.37
C ALA A 14 20.49 -18.34 -3.58
N SER A 15 20.44 -17.89 -4.83
CA SER A 15 20.31 -16.48 -5.17
C SER A 15 18.94 -16.06 -4.63
N THR A 16 18.87 -15.77 -3.34
CA THR A 16 17.75 -15.01 -2.80
C THR A 16 17.88 -13.66 -3.46
N ALA A 17 17.15 -13.44 -4.55
CA ALA A 17 16.87 -12.12 -5.07
C ALA A 17 16.04 -11.40 -4.00
N ARG A 18 16.70 -10.97 -2.92
CA ARG A 18 16.14 -9.94 -2.07
C ARG A 18 16.19 -8.70 -2.94
N ALA A 19 15.02 -8.20 -3.31
CA ALA A 19 14.91 -6.86 -3.85
C ALA A 19 15.27 -5.90 -2.70
N ASP A 20 16.57 -5.75 -2.45
CA ASP A 20 17.10 -4.83 -1.45
C ASP A 20 17.06 -3.44 -2.09
N TRP A 21 16.10 -2.62 -1.66
CA TRP A 21 15.99 -1.22 -2.09
C TRP A 21 16.83 -0.34 -1.17
N LYS A 22 17.70 0.49 -1.75
CA LYS A 22 18.49 1.49 -1.07
C LYS A 22 17.80 2.84 -1.17
N VAL A 23 17.66 3.54 -0.04
CA VAL A 23 17.20 4.95 -0.02
C VAL A 23 18.31 5.84 -0.55
N LEU A 24 17.99 6.65 -1.56
CA LEU A 24 18.92 7.62 -2.16
C LEU A 24 18.73 9.02 -1.54
N SER A 25 17.48 9.43 -1.36
CA SER A 25 17.13 10.70 -0.73
C SER A 25 15.82 10.59 0.06
N VAL A 26 15.66 11.48 1.03
CA VAL A 26 14.43 11.70 1.78
C VAL A 26 14.26 13.20 1.91
N GLU A 27 13.18 13.73 1.34
CA GLU A 27 12.83 15.14 1.40
C GLU A 27 11.46 15.26 2.04
N SER A 28 11.33 16.18 2.99
CA SER A 28 10.12 16.35 3.79
C SER A 28 9.71 17.82 3.77
N GLU A 29 8.43 18.06 3.55
CA GLU A 29 7.83 19.39 3.62
C GLU A 29 6.56 19.38 4.49
N PRO A 30 6.33 20.44 5.28
CA PRO A 30 5.12 20.56 6.07
C PRO A 30 3.90 20.76 5.16
N GLY A 31 2.88 19.93 5.33
CA GLY A 31 1.57 20.08 4.72
C GLY A 31 0.56 20.76 5.65
N ARG A 32 -0.74 20.59 5.34
CA ARG A 32 -1.84 21.19 6.11
C ARG A 32 -2.24 20.31 7.29
N ALA A 33 -2.70 20.94 8.38
CA ALA A 33 -3.29 20.28 9.55
C ALA A 33 -2.44 19.14 10.16
N GLY A 34 -1.10 19.30 10.13
CA GLY A 34 -0.16 18.31 10.68
C GLY A 34 0.08 17.10 9.79
N ILE A 35 -0.34 17.14 8.52
CA ILE A 35 0.11 16.19 7.50
C ILE A 35 1.47 16.65 6.99
N GLU A 36 2.43 15.74 6.92
CA GLU A 36 3.73 15.93 6.26
C GLU A 36 3.68 15.28 4.88
N HIS A 37 4.18 15.98 3.86
CA HIS A 37 4.49 15.36 2.58
C HIS A 37 5.96 14.95 2.58
N ARG A 38 6.23 13.68 2.27
CA ARG A 38 7.59 13.14 2.21
C ARG A 38 7.82 12.48 0.87
N HIS A 39 8.82 12.96 0.15
CA HIS A 39 9.32 12.37 -1.08
C HIS A 39 10.53 11.49 -0.78
N VAL A 40 10.54 10.25 -1.28
CA VAL A 40 11.63 9.30 -1.08
C VAL A 40 12.03 8.68 -2.41
N ALA A 41 13.25 8.95 -2.85
CA ALA A 41 13.84 8.26 -3.99
C ALA A 41 14.56 7.00 -3.51
N VAL A 42 14.24 5.86 -4.13
CA VAL A 42 14.86 4.57 -3.85
C VAL A 42 15.45 3.94 -5.10
N GLN A 43 16.44 3.08 -4.91
CA GLN A 43 17.04 2.30 -5.99
C GLN A 43 17.19 0.83 -5.59
N GLU A 44 16.76 -0.07 -6.46
CA GLU A 44 16.98 -1.50 -6.31
C GLU A 44 18.46 -1.83 -6.48
N THR A 45 19.05 -2.49 -5.49
CA THR A 45 20.49 -2.80 -5.45
C THR A 45 20.91 -3.73 -6.58
N ALA A 46 20.06 -4.69 -6.98
CA ALA A 46 20.41 -5.72 -7.95
C ALA A 46 20.33 -5.25 -9.41
N ALA A 47 19.28 -4.51 -9.79
CA ALA A 47 19.05 -4.10 -11.17
C ALA A 47 19.21 -2.59 -11.40
N GLY A 48 19.52 -1.82 -10.36
CA GLY A 48 19.69 -0.37 -10.45
C GLY A 48 18.40 0.41 -10.76
N ARG A 49 17.24 -0.26 -10.79
CA ARG A 49 15.94 0.37 -11.05
C ARG A 49 15.63 1.40 -9.98
N ARG A 50 15.13 2.57 -10.40
CA ARG A 50 14.74 3.64 -9.49
C ARG A 50 13.23 3.70 -9.35
N ALA A 51 12.78 4.11 -8.17
CA ALA A 51 11.39 4.42 -7.91
C ALA A 51 11.32 5.64 -6.98
N ASP A 52 10.32 6.47 -7.22
CA ASP A 52 10.00 7.61 -6.39
C ASP A 52 8.71 7.31 -5.61
N LEU A 53 8.70 7.68 -4.34
CA LEU A 53 7.59 7.46 -3.43
C LEU A 53 7.15 8.81 -2.85
N ASP A 54 5.88 9.13 -3.04
CA ASP A 54 5.24 10.27 -2.37
C ASP A 54 4.38 9.76 -1.21
N LEU A 55 4.68 10.22 0.00
CA LEU A 55 4.02 9.79 1.23
C LEU A 55 3.32 10.97 1.88
N ALA A 56 2.04 10.78 2.23
CA ALA A 56 1.33 11.62 3.18
C ALA A 56 1.42 10.99 4.57
N ILE A 57 2.13 11.65 5.49
CA ILE A 57 2.39 11.15 6.84
C ILE A 57 1.53 11.94 7.81
N LEU A 58 0.73 11.23 8.60
CA LEU A 58 -0.22 11.81 9.53
C LEU A 58 -0.30 11.01 10.82
N SER A 59 -0.68 11.68 11.90
CA SER A 59 -1.03 11.02 13.15
C SER A 59 -2.49 10.59 13.13
N ALA A 60 -2.75 9.29 13.30
CA ALA A 60 -4.11 8.77 13.44
C ALA A 60 -4.85 9.28 14.70
N LYS A 61 -4.19 10.05 15.58
CA LYS A 61 -4.82 10.73 16.73
C LYS A 61 -5.43 12.08 16.38
N SER A 62 -4.88 12.78 15.38
CA SER A 62 -5.28 14.13 14.98
C SER A 62 -5.87 14.20 13.58
N CYS A 63 -5.86 13.08 12.85
CA CYS A 63 -6.41 12.95 11.50
C CYS A 63 -7.29 11.71 11.43
N THR A 64 -8.33 11.77 10.60
CA THR A 64 -9.20 10.64 10.29
C THR A 64 -9.01 10.20 8.84
N LEU A 65 -9.29 8.93 8.58
CA LEU A 65 -9.33 8.38 7.23
C LEU A 65 -10.78 8.02 6.91
N ARG A 66 -11.26 8.46 5.75
CA ARG A 66 -12.61 8.16 5.25
C ARG A 66 -12.50 7.49 3.89
N VAL A 67 -13.29 6.45 3.68
CA VAL A 67 -13.51 5.89 2.33
C VAL A 67 -14.58 6.75 1.66
N VAL A 68 -14.24 7.31 0.50
CA VAL A 68 -15.19 8.07 -0.33
C VAL A 68 -15.77 7.16 -1.41
N ASP A 69 -17.07 7.28 -1.65
CA ASP A 69 -17.69 6.67 -2.82
C ASP A 69 -17.66 7.61 -4.04
N ASN A 70 -16.83 7.27 -5.02
CA ASN A 70 -16.72 8.00 -6.29
C ASN A 70 -17.52 7.29 -7.38
N THR A 71 -18.85 7.31 -7.26
CA THR A 71 -19.76 6.63 -8.19
C THR A 71 -19.71 7.20 -9.61
N ASP A 72 -19.38 8.48 -9.73
CA ASP A 72 -19.41 9.22 -10.98
C ASP A 72 -18.09 9.10 -11.77
N GLY A 73 -17.12 8.33 -11.24
CA GLY A 73 -15.84 8.08 -11.90
C GLY A 73 -14.98 9.33 -12.04
N LEU A 74 -15.13 10.31 -11.14
CA LEU A 74 -14.36 11.56 -11.18
C LEU A 74 -12.87 11.29 -10.96
N ARG A 75 -12.02 12.18 -11.47
CA ARG A 75 -10.58 12.14 -11.17
C ARG A 75 -10.35 12.39 -9.68
N LEU A 76 -9.32 11.76 -9.10
CA LEU A 76 -9.01 11.84 -7.67
C LEU A 76 -8.90 13.28 -7.17
N ALA A 77 -8.22 14.16 -7.92
CA ALA A 77 -8.11 15.57 -7.58
C ALA A 77 -9.47 16.28 -7.48
N SER A 78 -10.40 15.98 -8.40
CA SER A 78 -11.75 16.53 -8.38
C SER A 78 -12.55 16.04 -7.18
N VAL A 79 -12.44 14.74 -6.85
CA VAL A 79 -13.06 14.16 -5.64
C VAL A 79 -12.51 14.83 -4.39
N MET A 80 -11.20 15.02 -4.29
CA MET A 80 -10.57 15.68 -3.13
C MET A 80 -11.11 17.09 -2.91
N THR A 81 -11.27 17.88 -3.98
CA THR A 81 -11.85 19.22 -3.89
C THR A 81 -13.32 19.16 -3.46
N HIS A 82 -14.13 18.31 -4.08
CA HIS A 82 -15.55 18.16 -3.75
C HIS A 82 -15.77 17.71 -2.29
N GLU A 83 -14.99 16.73 -1.83
CA GLU A 83 -15.08 16.13 -0.51
C GLU A 83 -14.27 16.86 0.57
N ASN A 84 -13.65 18.00 0.23
CA ASN A 84 -12.83 18.81 1.12
C ASN A 84 -11.72 17.99 1.83
N CYS A 85 -11.08 17.07 1.11
CA CYS A 85 -10.02 16.21 1.62
C CYS A 85 -8.66 16.92 1.59
N LEU A 86 -7.85 16.72 2.63
CA LEU A 86 -6.49 17.29 2.72
C LEU A 86 -5.48 16.55 1.82
N CYS A 87 -5.62 15.22 1.72
CA CYS A 87 -4.84 14.34 0.86
C CYS A 87 -5.68 13.10 0.52
N ALA A 88 -5.40 12.44 -0.61
CA ALA A 88 -6.04 11.17 -0.95
C ALA A 88 -5.14 10.30 -1.83
N VAL A 89 -5.46 9.00 -1.85
CA VAL A 89 -4.90 8.00 -2.75
C VAL A 89 -6.03 7.19 -3.37
N ASN A 90 -5.76 6.46 -4.44
CA ASN A 90 -6.70 5.46 -4.92
C ASN A 90 -6.92 4.37 -3.86
N GLY A 91 -8.13 3.81 -3.84
CA GLY A 91 -8.54 2.80 -2.88
C GLY A 91 -8.41 1.37 -3.40
N GLY A 92 -9.47 0.59 -3.24
CA GLY A 92 -9.53 -0.81 -3.64
C GLY A 92 -9.59 -1.04 -5.16
N TYR A 93 -9.53 -2.31 -5.53
CA TYR A 93 -9.63 -2.76 -6.93
C TYR A 93 -11.08 -2.88 -7.40
N PHE A 94 -11.27 -2.67 -8.69
CA PHE A 94 -12.54 -2.78 -9.40
C PHE A 94 -12.43 -3.80 -10.54
N ASP A 95 -13.56 -4.42 -10.91
CA ASP A 95 -13.63 -5.26 -12.11
C ASP A 95 -13.79 -4.43 -13.38
N ALA A 96 -13.91 -5.09 -14.53
CA ALA A 96 -14.06 -4.43 -15.83
C ALA A 96 -15.35 -3.58 -15.94
N ASP A 97 -16.37 -3.88 -15.12
CA ASP A 97 -17.62 -3.13 -15.04
C ASP A 97 -17.56 -2.03 -13.97
N PHE A 98 -16.35 -1.71 -13.46
CA PHE A 98 -16.13 -0.76 -12.37
C PHE A 98 -16.81 -1.14 -11.05
N LYS A 99 -17.13 -2.42 -10.82
CA LYS A 99 -17.67 -2.88 -9.53
C LYS A 99 -16.54 -3.21 -8.56
N PRO A 100 -16.65 -2.80 -7.28
CA PRO A 100 -15.63 -3.10 -6.27
C PRO A 100 -15.47 -4.62 -6.08
N ILE A 101 -14.24 -5.10 -6.10
CA ILE A 101 -13.94 -6.54 -6.00
C ILE A 101 -13.85 -7.01 -4.52
N GLY A 102 -13.48 -6.11 -3.61
CA GLY A 102 -13.30 -6.39 -2.18
C GLY A 102 -14.36 -5.75 -1.28
N LEU A 103 -14.25 -6.02 0.03
CA LEU A 103 -15.11 -5.40 1.03
C LEU A 103 -15.02 -3.86 0.93
N ARG A 104 -16.17 -3.21 0.80
CA ARG A 104 -16.27 -1.76 0.77
C ARG A 104 -17.43 -1.31 1.64
N ILE A 105 -17.11 -0.50 2.64
CA ILE A 105 -18.07 0.12 3.56
C ILE A 105 -17.83 1.62 3.53
N VAL A 106 -18.91 2.39 3.32
CA VAL A 106 -18.89 3.86 3.30
C VAL A 106 -19.96 4.32 4.26
N ASN A 107 -19.59 5.18 5.23
CA ASN A 107 -20.50 5.72 6.24
C ASN A 107 -21.35 4.64 6.96
N GLY A 108 -20.75 3.47 7.24
CA GLY A 108 -21.44 2.35 7.89
C GLY A 108 -22.31 1.49 6.96
N GLN A 109 -22.54 1.91 5.72
CA GLN A 109 -23.26 1.13 4.72
C GLN A 109 -22.31 0.22 3.96
N THR A 110 -22.65 -1.08 3.89
CA THR A 110 -21.91 -2.02 3.04
C THR A 110 -22.30 -1.80 1.59
N ILE A 111 -21.33 -1.34 0.78
CA ILE A 111 -21.48 -1.15 -0.67
C ILE A 111 -21.12 -2.44 -1.41
N ALA A 112 -20.10 -3.16 -0.92
CA ALA A 112 -19.73 -4.47 -1.46
C ALA A 112 -19.24 -5.39 -0.35
N PRO A 113 -19.67 -6.67 -0.35
CA PRO A 113 -19.31 -7.61 0.69
C PRO A 113 -17.86 -8.09 0.56
N LEU A 114 -17.32 -8.64 1.64
CA LEU A 114 -16.02 -9.30 1.59
C LEU A 114 -16.10 -10.55 0.72
N ARG A 115 -15.34 -10.58 -0.38
CA ARG A 115 -15.20 -11.74 -1.24
C ARG A 115 -13.86 -12.41 -0.97
N ARG A 116 -13.86 -13.73 -0.79
CA ARG A 116 -12.61 -14.50 -0.72
C ARG A 116 -12.05 -14.61 -2.13
N ALA A 117 -10.93 -13.95 -2.38
CA ALA A 117 -10.18 -14.04 -3.63
C ALA A 117 -8.69 -14.10 -3.34
N ARG A 118 -7.92 -14.81 -4.16
CA ARG A 118 -6.48 -15.09 -3.91
C ARG A 118 -5.64 -13.81 -3.69
N LEU A 119 -6.04 -12.68 -4.26
CA LEU A 119 -5.31 -11.41 -4.17
C LEU A 119 -5.83 -10.47 -3.07
N ILE A 120 -7.00 -10.74 -2.47
CA ILE A 120 -7.59 -9.89 -1.44
C ILE A 120 -7.23 -10.47 -0.07
N THR A 121 -6.09 -10.04 0.46
CA THR A 121 -5.51 -10.59 1.70
C THR A 121 -5.63 -9.65 2.89
N GLY A 122 -6.06 -8.40 2.69
CA GLY A 122 -6.18 -7.42 3.76
C GLY A 122 -7.30 -6.40 3.55
N VAL A 123 -7.78 -5.85 4.65
CA VAL A 123 -8.79 -4.80 4.73
C VAL A 123 -8.19 -3.65 5.53
N LEU A 124 -8.21 -2.44 4.96
CA LEU A 124 -7.94 -1.21 5.70
C LEU A 124 -9.21 -0.79 6.44
N LEU A 125 -9.14 -0.68 7.75
CA LEU A 125 -10.22 -0.21 8.60
C LEU A 125 -9.84 1.15 9.20
N ALA A 126 -10.77 2.09 9.16
CA ALA A 126 -10.70 3.32 9.94
C ALA A 126 -11.94 3.41 10.84
N SER A 127 -11.71 3.69 12.13
CA SER A 127 -12.77 3.81 13.14
C SER A 127 -12.35 4.83 14.21
N SER A 128 -13.23 5.08 15.19
CA SER A 128 -12.88 5.89 16.37
C SER A 128 -11.72 5.31 17.20
N ARG A 129 -11.40 4.02 17.03
CA ARG A 129 -10.26 3.36 17.68
C ARG A 129 -8.95 3.53 16.91
N GLY A 130 -8.98 4.18 15.74
CA GLY A 130 -7.83 4.40 14.88
C GLY A 130 -7.91 3.67 13.53
N ILE A 131 -6.77 3.63 12.85
CA ILE A 131 -6.59 3.07 11.51
C ILE A 131 -5.75 1.79 11.60
N GLN A 132 -6.20 0.71 10.96
CA GLN A 132 -5.51 -0.59 10.99
C GLN A 132 -5.68 -1.35 9.67
N ILE A 133 -4.71 -2.22 9.36
CA ILE A 133 -4.83 -3.22 8.28
C ILE A 133 -5.07 -4.57 8.93
N VAL A 134 -6.25 -5.14 8.71
CA VAL A 134 -6.62 -6.48 9.16
C VAL A 134 -6.39 -7.44 8.01
N ARG A 135 -5.68 -8.55 8.25
CA ARG A 135 -5.47 -9.61 7.26
C ARG A 135 -6.17 -10.88 7.72
N ALA A 136 -7.02 -11.45 6.86
CA ALA A 136 -7.56 -12.79 7.09
C ALA A 136 -6.44 -13.79 6.75
N ARG A 137 -6.07 -14.63 7.73
CA ARG A 137 -5.16 -15.75 7.50
C ARG A 137 -5.92 -16.91 6.84
#